data_AF-A0A385BKP2-F1
#
_entry.id   AF-A0A385BKP2-F1
#
_cell.length_a   1.000
_cell.length_b   1.000
_cell.length_c   1.000
_cell.angle_alpha   90.00
_cell.angle_beta   90.00
_cell.angle_gamma   90.00
#
_symmetry.space_group_name_H-M   'P 1'
#
loop_
_entity.id
_entity.type
_entity.pdbx_description
1 polymer ?
#
loop_
_entity_poly.entity_id
_entity_poly.type
_entity_poly.pdbx_seq_one_letter_code
_entity_poly.pdbx_strand_id
1 'polypeptide(L)'
;MNYTVFYSWQSDLENRYNRSFIQDVLDKATKAFSKDENFSLDAVVDRDTFGMPGSPSIVESITGKIAKSDIFVCDISIINLSSTGRPTPNPNVLYELGFASAILGWDRIIMIQNTAFGNIEKLPFDLRGRRILQYHLDSTIEGKADEKNKLKKQLTGVFQEALKHYNKDYITKEKIVWWGNWSIESKIKIHGGKLLINRVSSDAFFFRIIIWDGARSGQISGKAQIVTPHSAYTRIKTFDDQDCEIIFRRRLENGEWFIEIEEGEGCKIFHGHNSIFSGHYKHLPEMVINYGYLDELDFNEIERMTGKYLSVFLDNFQQFSIEKDEEDNELVVITAGVKGLYTIMESIVILNKFGNIWCAFIDPEIDSIRYFTNLTSQDKPKSMKDWLSRLAQKQIIENDDNEQDSNLDE
;
A
#
# COMPACT_ATOMS: atom_id res chain seq x y z
N MET A 1 7.96 13.88 8.33
CA MET A 1 7.39 12.73 7.59
C MET A 1 8.01 12.79 6.21
N ASN A 2 8.64 11.71 5.74
CA ASN A 2 9.25 11.71 4.41
C ASN A 2 8.19 11.30 3.39
N TYR A 3 8.01 12.10 2.34
CA TYR A 3 7.08 11.79 1.26
C TYR A 3 7.87 11.29 0.04
N THR A 4 7.47 10.17 -0.52
CA THR A 4 8.18 9.54 -1.64
C THR A 4 7.43 9.77 -2.94
N VAL A 5 8.13 10.28 -3.96
CA VAL A 5 7.56 10.46 -5.31
C VAL A 5 8.22 9.48 -6.25
N PHE A 6 7.41 8.66 -6.90
CA PHE A 6 7.87 7.77 -7.95
C PHE A 6 7.66 8.43 -9.31
N TYR A 7 8.74 8.57 -10.10
CA TYR A 7 8.67 9.14 -11.45
C TYR A 7 8.91 8.07 -12.52
N SER A 8 7.85 7.69 -13.22
CA SER A 8 7.84 6.83 -14.39
C SER A 8 8.15 7.61 -15.67
N TRP A 9 9.30 7.34 -16.28
CA TRP A 9 9.79 8.04 -17.47
C TRP A 9 9.95 7.12 -18.68
N GLN A 10 10.15 7.72 -19.85
CA GLN A 10 10.40 7.02 -21.12
C GLN A 10 11.59 7.61 -21.88
N SER A 11 12.20 6.80 -22.75
CA SER A 11 13.38 7.14 -23.56
C SER A 11 13.11 7.24 -25.06
N ASP A 12 11.87 7.02 -25.50
CA ASP A 12 11.52 7.00 -26.93
C ASP A 12 11.50 8.40 -27.55
N LEU A 13 11.35 9.44 -26.73
CA LEU A 13 11.41 10.85 -27.15
C LEU A 13 12.74 11.49 -26.78
N GLU A 14 13.05 12.62 -27.42
CA GLU A 14 14.27 13.37 -27.16
C GLU A 14 14.37 13.80 -25.68
N ASN A 15 15.39 13.27 -24.99
CA ASN A 15 15.58 13.43 -23.54
C ASN A 15 15.54 14.90 -23.07
N ARG A 16 16.11 15.82 -23.87
CA ARG A 16 16.19 17.26 -23.54
C ARG A 16 14.82 17.96 -23.48
N TYR A 17 13.79 17.41 -24.13
CA TYR A 17 12.44 17.96 -24.15
C TYR A 17 11.47 17.20 -23.26
N ASN A 18 11.82 15.96 -22.87
CA ASN A 18 10.99 15.10 -22.05
C ASN A 18 11.71 14.75 -20.74
N ARG A 19 12.31 13.56 -20.64
CA ARG A 19 12.86 13.00 -19.39
C ARG A 19 13.65 14.02 -18.56
N SER A 20 14.69 14.63 -19.11
CA SER A 20 15.55 15.59 -18.40
C SER A 20 14.83 16.90 -18.06
N PHE A 21 13.89 17.33 -18.90
CA PHE A 21 13.11 18.54 -18.64
C PHE A 21 12.13 18.33 -17.48
N ILE A 22 11.37 17.23 -17.51
CA ILE A 22 10.42 16.86 -16.46
C ILE A 22 11.17 16.63 -15.14
N GLN A 23 12.30 15.92 -15.17
CA GLN A 23 13.10 15.65 -13.99
C GLN A 23 13.59 16.93 -13.31
N ASP A 24 14.13 17.91 -14.07
CA ASP A 24 14.56 19.19 -13.49
C ASP A 24 13.38 20.01 -12.91
N VAL A 25 12.20 19.93 -13.53
CA VAL A 25 10.98 20.59 -13.02
C VAL A 25 10.52 19.95 -11.72
N LEU A 26 10.53 18.61 -11.66
CA LEU A 26 10.25 17.86 -10.44
C LEU A 26 11.26 18.27 -9.37
N ASP A 27 12.55 18.04 -9.56
CA ASP A 27 13.61 18.35 -8.57
C ASP A 27 13.54 19.76 -8.00
N LYS A 28 13.12 20.76 -8.79
CA LYS A 28 12.90 22.13 -8.32
C LYS A 28 11.63 22.27 -7.47
N ALA A 29 10.53 21.65 -7.89
CA ALA A 29 9.30 21.61 -7.11
C ALA A 29 9.55 20.93 -5.76
N THR A 30 10.24 19.79 -5.77
CA THR A 30 10.55 19.00 -4.58
C THR A 30 11.46 19.76 -3.60
N LYS A 31 12.57 20.35 -4.08
CA LYS A 31 13.48 21.18 -3.26
C LYS A 31 12.83 22.43 -2.67
N ALA A 32 11.85 23.00 -3.37
CA ALA A 32 11.12 24.15 -2.85
C ALA A 32 10.19 23.77 -1.69
N PHE A 33 9.78 22.49 -1.58
CA PHE A 33 9.11 21.98 -0.38
C PHE A 33 10.06 21.54 0.72
N SER A 34 11.22 20.98 0.38
CA SER A 34 12.15 20.46 1.38
C SER A 34 12.84 21.52 2.25
N LYS A 35 12.49 22.80 2.07
CA LYS A 35 12.86 23.91 2.96
C LYS A 35 11.90 24.07 4.15
N ASP A 36 10.81 23.30 4.19
CA ASP A 36 10.02 23.05 5.39
C ASP A 36 10.68 21.88 6.15
N GLU A 37 11.07 22.08 7.42
CA GLU A 37 11.82 21.09 8.24
C GLU A 37 11.10 19.73 8.42
N ASN A 38 9.82 19.65 8.04
CA ASN A 38 8.99 18.44 8.15
C ASN A 38 8.92 17.60 6.87
N PHE A 39 9.59 18.00 5.79
CA PHE A 39 9.38 17.44 4.45
C PHE A 39 10.71 17.09 3.77
N SER A 40 10.99 15.79 3.61
CA SER A 40 11.98 15.31 2.65
C SER A 40 11.24 14.66 1.50
N LEU A 41 11.70 14.90 0.28
CA LEU A 41 11.11 14.29 -0.91
C LEU A 41 12.20 13.64 -1.75
N ASP A 42 12.30 12.33 -1.58
CA ASP A 42 13.08 11.46 -2.45
C ASP A 42 12.26 11.24 -3.73
N ALA A 43 12.59 11.99 -4.78
CA ALA A 43 12.20 11.61 -6.12
C ALA A 43 13.08 10.41 -6.50
N VAL A 44 12.56 9.20 -6.39
CA VAL A 44 13.26 8.00 -6.87
C VAL A 44 13.14 8.00 -8.40
N VAL A 45 13.99 8.80 -9.04
CA VAL A 45 14.12 8.86 -10.49
C VAL A 45 15.14 7.82 -10.91
N ASP A 46 14.84 6.54 -10.73
CA ASP A 46 15.51 5.54 -11.54
C ASP A 46 14.76 4.22 -11.64
N ARG A 47 14.55 3.80 -12.89
CA ARG A 47 14.18 2.43 -13.26
C ARG A 47 15.34 1.46 -13.02
N ASP A 48 16.56 1.97 -12.84
CA ASP A 48 17.73 1.12 -12.73
C ASP A 48 17.78 0.41 -11.38
N THR A 49 18.18 -0.86 -11.44
CA THR A 49 18.43 -1.80 -10.34
C THR A 49 19.61 -1.37 -9.45
N PHE A 50 19.99 -0.08 -9.48
CA PHE A 50 21.11 0.46 -8.76
C PHE A 50 20.84 0.40 -7.25
N GLY A 51 21.62 -0.42 -6.54
CA GLY A 51 21.51 -0.63 -5.10
C GLY A 51 20.88 -1.96 -4.65
N MET A 52 20.42 -2.82 -5.57
CA MET A 52 19.95 -4.17 -5.20
C MET A 52 21.03 -5.24 -5.47
N PRO A 53 21.41 -6.06 -4.48
CA PRO A 53 22.35 -7.16 -4.69
C PRO A 53 21.72 -8.28 -5.53
N GLY A 54 22.50 -8.86 -6.46
CA GLY A 54 22.08 -10.02 -7.28
C GLY A 54 21.46 -9.66 -8.65
N SER A 55 20.56 -10.51 -9.15
CA SER A 55 19.83 -10.32 -10.41
C SER A 55 18.31 -10.28 -10.16
N PRO A 56 17.79 -9.25 -9.45
CA PRO A 56 16.38 -9.16 -9.10
C PRO A 56 15.49 -9.00 -10.34
N SER A 57 14.24 -9.47 -10.24
CA SER A 57 13.21 -9.19 -11.24
C SER A 57 12.96 -7.68 -11.28
N ILE A 58 13.34 -7.04 -12.40
CA ILE A 58 13.18 -5.58 -12.62
C ILE A 58 11.73 -5.16 -12.36
N VAL A 59 10.76 -6.01 -12.72
CA VAL A 59 9.33 -5.74 -12.58
C VAL A 59 8.93 -5.68 -11.10
N GLU A 60 9.34 -6.66 -10.28
CA GLU A 60 8.98 -6.75 -8.86
C GLU A 60 9.51 -5.54 -8.08
N SER A 61 10.77 -5.18 -8.34
CA SER A 61 11.40 -4.03 -7.69
C SER A 61 10.73 -2.69 -8.06
N ILE A 62 10.32 -2.52 -9.32
CA ILE A 62 9.60 -1.32 -9.75
C ILE A 62 8.21 -1.29 -9.11
N THR A 63 7.48 -2.40 -9.11
CA THR A 63 6.14 -2.47 -8.50
C THR A 63 6.18 -2.21 -6.99
N GLY A 64 7.19 -2.72 -6.26
CA GLY A 64 7.36 -2.44 -4.83
C GLY A 64 7.61 -0.95 -4.56
N LYS A 65 8.47 -0.30 -5.36
CA LYS A 65 8.72 1.15 -5.26
C LYS A 65 7.47 1.99 -5.56
N ILE A 66 6.68 1.59 -6.56
CA ILE A 66 5.41 2.28 -6.87
C ILE A 66 4.44 2.13 -5.70
N ALA A 67 4.29 0.92 -5.17
CA ALA A 67 3.36 0.64 -4.07
C ALA A 67 3.64 1.47 -2.81
N LYS A 68 4.92 1.73 -2.53
CA LYS A 68 5.36 2.53 -1.37
C LYS A 68 5.43 4.03 -1.61
N SER A 69 5.18 4.49 -2.83
CA SER A 69 5.21 5.93 -3.12
C SER A 69 3.93 6.63 -2.67
N ASP A 70 4.06 7.84 -2.16
CA ASP A 70 2.92 8.68 -1.80
C ASP A 70 2.27 9.27 -3.04
N ILE A 71 3.07 9.57 -4.08
CA ILE A 71 2.62 10.20 -5.32
C ILE A 71 3.35 9.57 -6.50
N PHE A 72 2.59 9.19 -7.51
CA PHE A 72 3.11 8.65 -8.76
C PHE A 72 3.02 9.67 -9.88
N VAL A 73 4.13 9.92 -10.56
CA VAL A 73 4.25 10.85 -11.68
C VAL A 73 4.65 10.07 -12.93
N CYS A 74 4.01 10.33 -14.07
CA CYS A 74 4.35 9.64 -15.31
C CYS A 74 4.35 10.53 -16.56
N ASP A 75 5.28 10.26 -17.49
CA ASP A 75 5.34 10.87 -18.83
C ASP A 75 4.50 10.07 -19.83
N ILE A 76 3.30 10.54 -20.12
CA ILE A 76 2.36 9.94 -21.08
C ILE A 76 2.44 10.58 -22.48
N SER A 77 3.55 11.24 -22.81
CA SER A 77 3.76 11.79 -24.15
C SER A 77 3.73 10.69 -25.22
N ILE A 78 3.06 10.97 -26.35
CA ILE A 78 2.91 10.03 -27.46
C ILE A 78 4.27 9.80 -28.12
N ILE A 79 4.67 8.54 -28.27
CA ILE A 79 6.02 8.16 -28.74
C ILE A 79 6.07 7.91 -30.26
N ASN A 80 4.92 7.71 -30.90
CA ASN A 80 4.83 7.24 -32.28
C ASN A 80 3.95 8.13 -33.18
N LEU A 81 3.90 9.44 -32.92
CA LEU A 81 3.05 10.38 -33.65
C LEU A 81 3.29 10.35 -35.17
N SER A 82 4.54 10.13 -35.59
CA SER A 82 4.97 10.05 -36.99
C SER A 82 4.72 8.69 -37.66
N SER A 83 4.21 7.70 -36.92
CA SER A 83 3.93 6.36 -37.43
C SER A 83 2.51 6.24 -38.01
N THR A 84 2.29 5.24 -38.86
CA THR A 84 0.95 4.89 -39.38
C THR A 84 0.06 4.15 -38.37
N GLY A 85 0.64 3.73 -37.24
CA GLY A 85 -0.07 3.02 -36.18
C GLY A 85 -0.92 3.94 -35.31
N ARG A 86 -1.71 3.33 -34.40
CA ARG A 86 -2.47 4.09 -33.40
C ARG A 86 -1.49 4.86 -32.50
N PRO A 87 -1.68 6.17 -32.28
CA PRO A 87 -0.87 6.93 -31.33
C PRO A 87 -0.92 6.32 -29.93
N THR A 88 0.24 6.16 -29.29
CA THR A 88 0.37 5.58 -27.97
C THR A 88 1.50 6.24 -27.19
N PRO A 89 1.36 6.39 -25.86
CA PRO A 89 2.49 6.55 -24.95
C PRO A 89 3.38 5.31 -24.90
N ASN A 90 4.50 5.40 -24.17
CA ASN A 90 5.38 4.26 -23.93
C ASN A 90 4.64 3.12 -23.19
N PRO A 91 4.66 1.87 -23.69
CA PRO A 91 3.94 0.76 -23.08
C PRO A 91 4.36 0.42 -21.64
N ASN A 92 5.64 0.58 -21.28
CA ASN A 92 6.12 0.31 -19.93
C ASN A 92 5.59 1.36 -18.95
N VAL A 93 5.54 2.64 -19.37
CA VAL A 93 4.90 3.71 -18.57
C VAL A 93 3.41 3.43 -18.39
N LEU A 94 2.71 2.92 -19.42
CA LEU A 94 1.31 2.54 -19.29
C LEU A 94 1.08 1.37 -18.34
N TYR A 95 1.97 0.37 -18.35
CA TYR A 95 1.94 -0.72 -17.39
C TYR A 95 2.12 -0.22 -15.95
N GLU A 96 3.15 0.60 -15.71
CA GLU A 96 3.44 1.19 -14.40
C GLU A 96 2.30 2.11 -13.94
N LEU A 97 1.70 2.88 -14.84
CA LEU A 97 0.52 3.70 -14.56
C LEU A 97 -0.70 2.84 -14.19
N GLY A 98 -0.93 1.73 -14.90
CA GLY A 98 -1.99 0.78 -14.58
C GLY A 98 -1.82 0.21 -13.17
N PHE A 99 -0.60 -0.26 -12.85
CA PHE A 99 -0.27 -0.74 -11.52
C PHE A 99 -0.42 0.36 -10.44
N ALA A 100 0.14 1.55 -10.68
CA ALA A 100 0.00 2.69 -9.78
C ALA A 100 -1.46 3.06 -9.56
N SER A 101 -2.31 2.97 -10.58
CA SER A 101 -3.74 3.27 -10.45
C SER A 101 -4.48 2.26 -9.58
N ALA A 102 -4.06 0.99 -9.60
CA ALA A 102 -4.64 -0.08 -8.80
C ALA A 102 -4.15 -0.09 -7.34
N ILE A 103 -2.91 0.37 -7.09
CA ILE A 103 -2.33 0.38 -5.74
C ILE A 103 -2.48 1.73 -5.05
N LEU A 104 -2.27 2.83 -5.78
CA LEU A 104 -2.29 4.17 -5.21
C LEU A 104 -3.65 4.87 -5.35
N GLY A 105 -4.44 4.48 -6.35
CA GLY A 105 -5.65 5.20 -6.74
C GLY A 105 -5.33 6.45 -7.57
N TRP A 106 -6.30 6.88 -8.36
CA TRP A 106 -6.14 8.00 -9.31
C TRP A 106 -5.91 9.34 -8.66
N ASP A 107 -6.36 9.51 -7.41
CA ASP A 107 -6.13 10.74 -6.68
C ASP A 107 -4.63 10.97 -6.52
N ARG A 108 -3.79 9.95 -6.30
CA ARG A 108 -2.34 10.11 -6.07
C ARG A 108 -1.49 10.11 -7.35
N ILE A 109 -2.11 10.26 -8.52
CA ILE A 109 -1.43 10.17 -9.82
C ILE A 109 -1.37 11.52 -10.53
N ILE A 110 -0.17 11.90 -10.96
CA ILE A 110 0.07 13.07 -11.81
C ILE A 110 0.56 12.61 -13.18
N MET A 111 -0.30 12.76 -14.19
CA MET A 111 0.07 12.49 -15.57
C MET A 111 0.59 13.76 -16.24
N ILE A 112 1.69 13.63 -16.99
CA ILE A 112 2.31 14.73 -17.72
C ILE A 112 2.37 14.40 -19.20
N GLN A 113 2.02 15.36 -20.05
CA GLN A 113 2.12 15.24 -21.50
C GLN A 113 2.85 16.42 -22.12
N ASN A 114 3.83 16.13 -22.97
CA ASN A 114 4.37 17.08 -23.92
C ASN A 114 3.51 17.09 -25.19
N THR A 115 2.75 18.17 -25.36
CA THR A 115 1.81 18.35 -26.47
C THR A 115 2.49 18.56 -27.83
N ALA A 116 3.80 18.83 -27.86
CA ALA A 116 4.55 18.86 -29.11
C ALA A 116 4.51 17.51 -29.86
N PHE A 117 4.29 16.41 -29.13
CA PHE A 117 4.19 15.07 -29.67
C PHE A 117 2.74 14.59 -29.84
N GLY A 118 1.78 15.51 -29.79
CA GLY A 118 0.36 15.25 -30.07
C GLY A 118 -0.54 15.70 -28.93
N ASN A 119 -1.77 16.06 -29.28
CA ASN A 119 -2.76 16.59 -28.35
C ASN A 119 -3.46 15.48 -27.55
N ILE A 120 -4.18 15.88 -26.49
CA ILE A 120 -4.93 14.97 -25.60
C ILE A 120 -5.89 14.06 -26.38
N GLU A 121 -6.51 14.54 -27.47
CA GLU A 121 -7.52 13.76 -28.19
C GLU A 121 -6.95 12.49 -28.83
N LYS A 122 -5.63 12.46 -29.06
CA LYS A 122 -4.88 11.32 -29.60
C LYS A 122 -4.46 10.31 -28.54
N LEU A 123 -4.57 10.64 -27.25
CA LEU A 123 -4.27 9.69 -26.18
C LEU A 123 -5.27 8.51 -26.17
N PRO A 124 -4.85 7.36 -25.62
CA PRO A 124 -5.75 6.26 -25.28
C PRO A 124 -7.01 6.73 -24.52
N PHE A 125 -8.15 6.10 -24.82
CA PHE A 125 -9.46 6.63 -24.39
C PHE A 125 -9.63 6.70 -22.87
N ASP A 126 -8.99 5.77 -22.17
CA ASP A 126 -8.87 5.59 -20.73
C ASP A 126 -8.10 6.73 -20.03
N LEU A 127 -7.24 7.45 -20.76
CA LEU A 127 -6.47 8.59 -20.23
C LEU A 127 -7.17 9.94 -20.49
N ARG A 128 -7.94 10.06 -21.59
CA ARG A 128 -8.52 11.35 -22.03
C ARG A 128 -9.46 12.02 -21.04
N GLY A 129 -10.15 11.25 -20.20
CA GLY A 129 -11.11 11.76 -19.22
C GLY A 129 -10.47 12.26 -17.92
N ARG A 130 -9.13 12.24 -17.82
CA ARG A 130 -8.40 12.50 -16.57
C ARG A 130 -7.65 13.82 -16.64
N ARG A 131 -7.30 14.35 -15.46
CA ARG A 131 -6.47 15.55 -15.36
C ARG A 131 -5.05 15.24 -15.82
N ILE A 132 -4.56 15.99 -16.80
CA ILE A 132 -3.23 15.85 -17.39
C ILE A 132 -2.52 17.21 -17.33
N LEU A 133 -1.33 17.23 -16.76
CA LEU A 133 -0.45 18.39 -16.81
C LEU A 133 0.19 18.46 -18.19
N GLN A 134 -0.08 19.55 -18.91
CA GLN A 134 0.40 19.74 -20.26
C GLN A 134 1.52 20.77 -20.29
N TYR A 135 2.51 20.49 -21.13
CA TYR A 135 3.47 21.47 -21.57
C TYR A 135 3.72 21.31 -23.06
N HIS A 136 4.37 22.30 -23.66
CA HIS A 136 4.74 22.27 -25.08
C HIS A 136 6.21 22.63 -25.20
N LEU A 137 7.02 21.66 -25.63
CA LEU A 137 8.45 21.87 -25.79
C LEU A 137 9.02 20.97 -26.89
N ASP A 138 9.66 21.57 -27.89
CA ASP A 138 10.38 20.90 -28.96
C ASP A 138 11.64 21.70 -29.37
N SER A 139 12.25 21.32 -30.48
CA SER A 139 13.44 21.98 -31.03
C SER A 139 13.21 23.39 -31.55
N THR A 140 11.98 23.79 -31.82
CA THR A 140 11.68 25.16 -32.26
C THR A 140 11.80 26.19 -31.13
N ILE A 141 11.70 25.74 -29.88
CA ILE A 141 11.77 26.58 -28.67
C ILE A 141 13.20 26.65 -28.09
N GLU A 142 14.15 25.87 -28.62
CA GLU A 142 15.50 25.72 -28.08
C GLU A 142 16.32 27.03 -27.98
N GLY A 143 16.02 28.03 -28.82
CA GLY A 143 16.67 29.35 -28.79
C GLY A 143 16.11 30.36 -27.77
N LYS A 144 15.09 29.99 -27.00
CA LYS A 144 14.35 30.91 -26.12
C LYS A 144 14.44 30.49 -24.65
N ALA A 145 15.63 30.68 -24.07
CA ALA A 145 15.91 30.33 -22.68
C ALA A 145 14.88 30.90 -21.68
N ASP A 146 14.37 32.10 -21.93
CA ASP A 146 13.35 32.75 -21.10
C ASP A 146 11.98 32.05 -21.16
N GLU A 147 11.56 31.60 -22.34
CA GLU A 147 10.31 30.82 -22.49
C GLU A 147 10.43 29.47 -21.81
N LYS A 148 11.59 28.81 -21.93
CA LYS A 148 11.89 27.55 -21.23
C LYS A 148 11.86 27.74 -19.70
N ASN A 149 12.47 28.82 -19.20
CA ASN A 149 12.47 29.12 -17.76
C ASN A 149 11.08 29.49 -17.24
N LYS A 150 10.29 30.23 -18.02
CA LYS A 150 8.89 30.56 -17.69
C LYS A 150 8.04 29.31 -17.59
N LEU A 151 8.17 28.40 -18.57
CA LEU A 151 7.47 27.12 -18.58
C LEU A 151 7.85 26.26 -17.37
N LYS A 152 9.14 26.18 -17.06
CA LYS A 152 9.62 25.49 -15.85
C LYS A 152 8.98 26.06 -14.59
N LYS A 153 9.00 27.38 -14.41
CA LYS A 153 8.42 28.05 -13.23
C LYS A 153 6.93 27.78 -13.09
N GLN A 154 6.18 27.80 -14.20
CA GLN A 154 4.76 27.50 -14.21
C GLN A 154 4.49 26.05 -13.80
N LEU A 155 5.18 25.09 -14.43
CA LEU A 155 5.01 23.67 -14.08
C LEU A 155 5.41 23.40 -12.63
N THR A 156 6.53 23.97 -12.16
CA THR A 156 6.94 23.88 -10.77
C THR A 156 5.84 24.36 -9.81
N GLY A 157 5.18 25.49 -10.10
CA GLY A 157 4.06 25.97 -9.29
C GLY A 157 2.85 25.03 -9.29
N VAL A 158 2.49 24.48 -10.46
CA VAL A 158 1.39 23.51 -10.56
C VAL A 158 1.71 22.21 -9.82
N PHE A 159 2.95 21.71 -9.93
CA PHE A 159 3.42 20.59 -9.13
C PHE A 159 3.34 20.91 -7.64
N GLN A 160 3.68 22.14 -7.24
CA GLN A 160 3.55 22.54 -5.85
C GLN A 160 2.10 22.52 -5.37
N GLU A 161 1.16 23.05 -6.14
CA GLU A 161 -0.25 22.98 -5.74
C GLU A 161 -0.76 21.54 -5.67
N ALA A 162 -0.36 20.69 -6.63
CA ALA A 162 -0.70 19.27 -6.61
C ALA A 162 -0.14 18.59 -5.34
N LEU A 163 1.16 18.73 -5.08
CA LEU A 163 1.81 18.17 -3.88
C LEU A 163 1.18 18.71 -2.59
N LYS A 164 0.84 20.01 -2.51
CA LYS A 164 0.15 20.60 -1.35
C LYS A 164 -1.25 20.07 -1.14
N HIS A 165 -2.01 19.87 -2.22
CA HIS A 165 -3.36 19.33 -2.14
C HIS A 165 -3.33 17.94 -1.51
N TYR A 166 -2.46 17.06 -2.01
CA TYR A 166 -2.27 15.72 -1.43
C TYR A 166 -1.75 15.78 0.00
N ASN A 167 -0.81 16.69 0.29
CA ASN A 167 -0.26 16.85 1.64
C ASN A 167 -1.30 17.38 2.65
N LYS A 168 -2.16 18.33 2.29
CA LYS A 168 -3.15 18.91 3.22
C LYS A 168 -4.26 17.91 3.55
N ASP A 169 -4.61 17.06 2.59
CA ASP A 169 -5.57 15.96 2.79
C ASP A 169 -4.96 14.79 3.58
N TYR A 170 -3.62 14.63 3.58
CA TYR A 170 -2.90 13.60 4.36
C TYR A 170 -2.42 14.06 5.75
N ILE A 171 -1.99 15.31 5.95
CA ILE A 171 -1.60 15.86 7.26
C ILE A 171 -2.80 15.91 8.22
N THR A 172 -4.03 15.96 7.69
CA THR A 172 -5.26 16.02 8.50
C THR A 172 -6.02 14.71 8.59
N LYS A 173 -5.59 13.64 7.92
CA LYS A 173 -6.24 12.33 8.00
C LYS A 173 -5.33 11.33 8.68
N GLU A 174 -5.73 10.95 9.88
CA GLU A 174 -5.45 9.64 10.47
C GLU A 174 -5.46 8.59 9.35
N LYS A 175 -4.37 7.81 9.21
CA LYS A 175 -4.19 6.81 8.15
C LYS A 175 -5.50 6.04 7.97
N ILE A 176 -6.00 6.03 6.74
CA ILE A 176 -7.21 5.28 6.41
C ILE A 176 -6.88 3.80 6.57
N VAL A 177 -7.49 3.15 7.56
CA VAL A 177 -7.31 1.72 7.81
C VAL A 177 -8.61 0.99 7.48
N TRP A 178 -8.56 0.10 6.48
CA TRP A 178 -9.55 -0.97 6.31
C TRP A 178 -9.06 -2.28 6.91
N TRP A 179 -7.74 -2.52 6.84
CA TRP A 179 -7.12 -3.78 7.23
C TRP A 179 -7.30 -4.09 8.74
N GLY A 180 -7.44 -5.38 9.03
CA GLY A 180 -7.33 -5.92 10.39
C GLY A 180 -8.62 -6.49 10.93
N ASN A 181 -8.64 -6.66 12.25
CA ASN A 181 -9.73 -7.23 13.00
C ASN A 181 -10.70 -6.14 13.46
N TRP A 182 -11.99 -6.43 13.33
CA TRP A 182 -13.08 -5.55 13.77
C TRP A 182 -14.09 -6.40 14.54
N SER A 183 -14.73 -5.82 15.54
CA SER A 183 -15.70 -6.56 16.37
C SER A 183 -16.90 -5.73 16.80
N ILE A 184 -18.05 -6.39 16.96
CA ILE A 184 -19.22 -5.76 17.57
C ILE A 184 -18.97 -5.65 19.08
N GLU A 185 -19.00 -4.43 19.61
CA GLU A 185 -18.95 -4.20 21.06
C GLU A 185 -20.27 -4.65 21.70
N SER A 186 -20.29 -5.86 22.23
CA SER A 186 -21.42 -6.39 22.99
C SER A 186 -21.13 -6.44 24.47
N LYS A 187 -22.05 -5.91 25.29
CA LYS A 187 -21.99 -6.00 26.75
C LYS A 187 -22.40 -7.39 27.28
N ILE A 188 -22.89 -8.27 26.41
CA ILE A 188 -23.42 -9.59 26.76
C ILE A 188 -22.82 -10.64 25.84
N LYS A 189 -22.24 -11.71 26.40
CA LYS A 189 -21.55 -12.77 25.63
C LYS A 189 -22.44 -13.55 24.63
N ILE A 190 -23.75 -13.36 24.69
CA ILE A 190 -24.73 -14.10 23.87
C ILE A 190 -24.69 -13.63 22.41
N HIS A 191 -24.43 -12.35 22.16
CA HIS A 191 -24.43 -11.76 20.83
C HIS A 191 -23.08 -11.12 20.52
N GLY A 192 -22.58 -11.31 19.31
CA GLY A 192 -21.37 -10.65 18.83
C GLY A 192 -21.10 -10.93 17.37
N GLY A 193 -20.05 -10.29 16.87
CA GLY A 193 -19.59 -10.44 15.50
C GLY A 193 -18.12 -10.04 15.37
N LYS A 194 -17.44 -10.70 14.44
CA LYS A 194 -16.08 -10.40 14.02
C LYS A 194 -16.08 -10.15 12.51
N LEU A 195 -15.42 -9.09 12.10
CA LEU A 195 -15.11 -8.78 10.72
C LEU A 195 -13.58 -8.79 10.61
N LEU A 196 -13.06 -9.66 9.75
CA LEU A 196 -11.68 -9.64 9.33
C LEU A 196 -11.62 -9.01 7.94
N ILE A 197 -10.79 -7.99 7.77
CA ILE A 197 -10.47 -7.41 6.47
C ILE A 197 -8.99 -7.61 6.19
N ASN A 198 -8.69 -8.18 5.03
CA ASN A 198 -7.33 -8.41 4.58
C ASN A 198 -7.18 -8.16 3.07
N ARG A 199 -5.93 -8.26 2.59
CA ARG A 199 -5.57 -8.06 1.17
C ARG A 199 -6.18 -6.76 0.64
N VAL A 200 -6.01 -5.68 1.41
CA VAL A 200 -6.55 -4.36 1.08
C VAL A 200 -5.75 -3.77 -0.08
N SER A 201 -6.45 -3.28 -1.08
CA SER A 201 -5.92 -2.55 -2.22
C SER A 201 -6.66 -1.22 -2.34
N SER A 202 -6.28 -0.35 -3.29
CA SER A 202 -6.91 0.97 -3.39
C SER A 202 -8.41 0.90 -3.75
N ASP A 203 -8.83 -0.18 -4.41
CA ASP A 203 -10.17 -0.31 -4.96
C ASP A 203 -10.94 -1.50 -4.38
N ALA A 204 -10.32 -2.38 -3.60
CA ALA A 204 -10.98 -3.55 -3.04
C ALA A 204 -10.29 -4.11 -1.81
N PHE A 205 -11.02 -4.92 -1.04
CA PHE A 205 -10.45 -5.76 0.01
C PHE A 205 -11.17 -7.10 0.08
N PHE A 206 -10.52 -8.08 0.69
CA PHE A 206 -11.15 -9.34 1.06
C PHE A 206 -11.67 -9.24 2.50
N PHE A 207 -12.80 -9.88 2.76
CA PHE A 207 -13.39 -9.88 4.08
C PHE A 207 -13.92 -11.25 4.47
N ARG A 208 -14.00 -11.46 5.78
CA ARG A 208 -14.74 -12.55 6.41
C ARG A 208 -15.51 -11.98 7.59
N ILE A 209 -16.83 -12.13 7.58
CA ILE A 209 -17.72 -11.78 8.69
C ILE A 209 -18.18 -13.07 9.34
N ILE A 210 -18.06 -13.15 10.65
CA ILE A 210 -18.61 -14.23 11.48
C ILE A 210 -19.45 -13.58 12.57
N ILE A 211 -20.71 -14.02 12.73
CA ILE A 211 -21.61 -13.55 13.77
C ILE A 211 -22.14 -14.71 14.61
N TRP A 212 -22.56 -14.40 15.83
CA TRP A 212 -23.26 -15.33 16.70
C TRP A 212 -24.32 -14.60 17.53
N ASP A 213 -25.43 -15.31 17.79
CA ASP A 213 -26.49 -14.93 18.70
C ASP A 213 -27.05 -16.20 19.39
N GLY A 214 -26.40 -16.57 20.49
CA GLY A 214 -26.59 -17.86 21.16
C GLY A 214 -26.10 -19.01 20.27
N ALA A 215 -26.95 -19.99 20.01
CA ALA A 215 -26.65 -21.13 19.13
C ALA A 215 -26.82 -20.81 17.64
N ARG A 216 -27.25 -19.60 17.29
CA ARG A 216 -27.41 -19.16 15.91
C ARG A 216 -26.14 -18.46 15.47
N SER A 217 -25.60 -18.85 14.32
CA SER A 217 -24.38 -18.27 13.77
C SER A 217 -24.57 -17.93 12.30
N GLY A 218 -23.65 -17.15 11.78
CA GLY A 218 -23.58 -16.84 10.37
C GLY A 218 -22.15 -16.57 9.96
N GLN A 219 -21.83 -16.93 8.73
CA GLN A 219 -20.53 -16.66 8.15
C GLN A 219 -20.69 -16.28 6.70
N ILE A 220 -20.01 -15.22 6.30
CA ILE A 220 -19.91 -14.83 4.90
C ILE A 220 -18.51 -14.30 4.63
N SER A 221 -17.96 -14.65 3.48
CA SER A 221 -16.65 -14.17 3.02
C SER A 221 -16.74 -13.76 1.56
N GLY A 222 -15.94 -12.79 1.16
CA GLY A 222 -15.96 -12.32 -0.22
C GLY A 222 -14.96 -11.22 -0.49
N LYS A 223 -15.07 -10.66 -1.69
CA LYS A 223 -14.33 -9.46 -2.10
C LYS A 223 -15.30 -8.27 -2.12
N ALA A 224 -14.94 -7.19 -1.44
CA ALA A 224 -15.66 -5.93 -1.49
C ALA A 224 -14.90 -4.92 -2.36
N GLN A 225 -15.64 -4.14 -3.14
CA GLN A 225 -15.12 -3.03 -3.94
C GLN A 225 -15.27 -1.73 -3.16
N ILE A 226 -14.16 -1.03 -2.93
CA ILE A 226 -14.11 0.33 -2.39
C ILE A 226 -14.67 1.29 -3.43
N VAL A 227 -15.73 2.02 -3.07
CA VAL A 227 -16.40 3.01 -3.91
C VAL A 227 -15.90 4.42 -3.58
N THR A 228 -15.66 4.67 -2.29
CA THR A 228 -15.05 5.91 -1.79
C THR A 228 -14.11 5.56 -0.64
N PRO A 229 -13.23 6.47 -0.18
CA PRO A 229 -12.31 6.18 0.93
C PRO A 229 -12.98 5.73 2.25
N HIS A 230 -14.30 5.90 2.38
CA HIS A 230 -15.10 5.52 3.54
C HIS A 230 -16.25 4.57 3.21
N SER A 231 -16.36 4.09 1.96
CA SER A 231 -17.42 3.16 1.59
C SER A 231 -16.93 2.06 0.66
N ALA A 232 -17.39 0.84 0.92
CA ALA A 232 -17.19 -0.30 0.06
C ALA A 232 -18.48 -1.10 -0.07
N TYR A 233 -18.62 -1.89 -1.13
CA TYR A 233 -19.77 -2.75 -1.33
C TYR A 233 -19.35 -4.10 -1.91
N THR A 234 -20.17 -5.12 -1.68
CA THR A 234 -20.03 -6.42 -2.34
C THR A 234 -21.39 -6.94 -2.77
N ARG A 235 -21.37 -7.82 -3.75
CA ARG A 235 -22.54 -8.55 -4.25
C ARG A 235 -22.15 -10.01 -4.40
N ILE A 236 -22.73 -10.87 -3.58
CA ILE A 236 -22.46 -12.30 -3.54
C ILE A 236 -23.70 -13.02 -4.06
N LYS A 237 -23.53 -13.75 -5.17
CA LYS A 237 -24.62 -14.55 -5.75
C LYS A 237 -24.99 -15.69 -4.80
N THR A 238 -26.28 -15.84 -4.59
CA THR A 238 -26.87 -16.94 -3.81
C THR A 238 -27.30 -18.08 -4.73
N PHE A 239 -27.62 -19.24 -4.14
CA PHE A 239 -28.13 -20.40 -4.89
C PHE A 239 -29.53 -20.16 -5.49
N ASP A 240 -30.29 -19.20 -4.95
CA ASP A 240 -31.66 -18.90 -5.34
C ASP A 240 -31.74 -17.77 -6.41
N ASP A 241 -30.64 -17.52 -7.14
CA ASP A 241 -30.50 -16.42 -8.11
C ASP A 241 -30.77 -15.01 -7.53
N GLN A 242 -30.80 -14.87 -6.21
CA GLN A 242 -30.76 -13.58 -5.52
C GLN A 242 -29.32 -13.15 -5.24
N ASP A 243 -29.16 -11.86 -4.93
CA ASP A 243 -27.89 -11.29 -4.54
C ASP A 243 -27.90 -10.94 -3.04
N CYS A 244 -26.91 -11.43 -2.30
CA CYS A 244 -26.56 -10.89 -0.99
C CYS A 244 -25.68 -9.67 -1.21
N GLU A 245 -26.22 -8.49 -0.91
CA GLU A 245 -25.51 -7.23 -1.00
C GLU A 245 -25.06 -6.81 0.41
N ILE A 246 -23.80 -6.42 0.55
CA ILE A 246 -23.29 -5.88 1.81
C ILE A 246 -22.62 -4.54 1.52
N ILE A 247 -22.98 -3.53 2.32
CA ILE A 247 -22.41 -2.19 2.27
C ILE A 247 -21.60 -1.98 3.55
N PHE A 248 -20.36 -1.50 3.38
CA PHE A 248 -19.45 -1.14 4.45
C PHE A 248 -19.33 0.39 4.47
N ARG A 249 -19.60 1.03 5.61
CA ARG A 249 -19.38 2.47 5.81
C ARG A 249 -18.45 2.70 6.98
N ARG A 250 -17.27 3.24 6.69
CA ARG A 250 -16.24 3.50 7.68
C ARG A 250 -16.41 4.90 8.29
N ARG A 251 -16.33 4.98 9.62
CA ARG A 251 -16.44 6.22 10.40
C ARG A 251 -15.33 6.27 11.43
N LEU A 252 -14.95 7.48 11.81
CA LEU A 252 -14.02 7.74 12.88
C LEU A 252 -14.77 8.51 13.96
N GLU A 253 -14.82 7.97 15.17
CA GLU A 253 -15.53 8.56 16.30
C GLU A 253 -14.61 8.53 17.52
N ASN A 254 -14.32 9.69 18.12
CA ASN A 254 -13.47 9.84 19.31
C ASN A 254 -12.07 9.19 19.19
N GLY A 255 -11.48 9.17 17.99
CA GLY A 255 -10.17 8.55 17.74
C GLY A 255 -10.22 7.02 17.57
N GLU A 256 -11.42 6.42 17.51
CA GLU A 256 -11.61 5.00 17.25
C GLU A 256 -12.30 4.80 15.89
N TRP A 257 -11.81 3.85 15.11
CA TRP A 257 -12.38 3.49 13.81
C TRP A 257 -13.55 2.53 13.97
N PHE A 258 -14.60 2.77 13.20
CA PHE A 258 -15.78 1.92 13.10
C PHE A 258 -16.10 1.62 11.65
N ILE A 259 -16.64 0.43 11.40
CA ILE A 259 -17.31 0.06 10.15
C ILE A 259 -18.76 -0.29 10.49
N GLU A 260 -19.68 0.50 9.94
CA GLU A 260 -21.09 0.17 9.88
C GLU A 260 -21.32 -0.77 8.69
N ILE A 261 -21.91 -1.93 8.96
CA ILE A 261 -22.30 -2.91 7.95
C ILE A 261 -23.82 -2.87 7.79
N GLU A 262 -24.27 -2.86 6.55
CA GLU A 262 -25.67 -3.08 6.17
C GLU A 262 -25.76 -4.26 5.20
N GLU A 263 -26.68 -5.18 5.45
CA GLU A 263 -26.94 -6.35 4.60
C GLU A 263 -28.29 -6.23 3.86
N GLY A 264 -28.33 -6.74 2.63
CA GLY A 264 -29.56 -6.93 1.86
C GLY A 264 -30.30 -8.22 2.21
N GLU A 265 -31.55 -8.34 1.77
CA GLU A 265 -32.40 -9.49 2.12
C GLU A 265 -31.84 -10.84 1.66
N GLY A 266 -31.08 -10.87 0.57
CA GLY A 266 -30.43 -12.08 0.06
C GLY A 266 -29.38 -12.67 0.99
N CYS A 267 -28.95 -11.95 2.03
CA CYS A 267 -27.94 -12.42 2.97
C CYS A 267 -28.46 -13.43 4.01
N LYS A 268 -29.80 -13.57 4.13
CA LYS A 268 -30.47 -14.48 5.08
C LYS A 268 -30.04 -15.94 4.97
N ILE A 269 -29.52 -16.37 3.82
CA ILE A 269 -29.04 -17.74 3.62
C ILE A 269 -27.71 -18.03 4.32
N PHE A 270 -26.95 -16.99 4.68
CA PHE A 270 -25.61 -17.11 5.25
C PHE A 270 -25.60 -17.03 6.78
N HIS A 271 -26.76 -16.87 7.42
CA HIS A 271 -26.87 -16.79 8.88
C HIS A 271 -28.18 -17.36 9.42
N GLY A 272 -28.18 -17.74 10.70
CA GLY A 272 -29.36 -18.25 11.40
C GLY A 272 -30.51 -17.23 11.50
N HIS A 273 -31.71 -17.75 11.73
CA HIS A 273 -32.93 -16.94 11.88
C HIS A 273 -32.81 -15.89 13.00
N ASN A 274 -33.15 -14.62 12.73
CA ASN A 274 -32.98 -13.48 13.64
C ASN A 274 -31.52 -13.18 14.06
N SER A 275 -30.52 -13.74 13.38
CA SER A 275 -29.15 -13.19 13.36
C SER A 275 -29.02 -12.28 12.14
N ILE A 276 -28.11 -11.31 12.16
CA ILE A 276 -27.87 -10.36 11.05
C ILE A 276 -26.38 -9.99 11.02
N PHE A 277 -25.80 -9.79 9.83
CA PHE A 277 -24.43 -9.25 9.72
C PHE A 277 -24.38 -7.75 9.99
N SER A 278 -25.51 -7.07 9.80
CA SER A 278 -25.61 -5.62 10.01
C SER A 278 -25.25 -5.21 11.43
N GLY A 279 -24.47 -4.15 11.59
CA GLY A 279 -24.00 -3.72 12.90
C GLY A 279 -22.87 -2.71 12.83
N HIS A 280 -22.41 -2.27 14.02
CA HIS A 280 -21.28 -1.36 14.17
C HIS A 280 -20.08 -2.17 14.67
N TYR A 281 -19.08 -2.29 13.82
CA TYR A 281 -17.86 -3.03 14.11
C TYR A 281 -16.77 -2.04 14.46
N LYS A 282 -16.27 -2.12 15.69
CA LYS A 282 -15.15 -1.32 16.16
C LYS A 282 -13.83 -1.98 15.75
N HIS A 283 -12.89 -1.19 15.26
CA HIS A 283 -11.54 -1.66 14.97
C HIS A 283 -10.86 -2.16 16.24
N LEU A 284 -10.20 -3.29 16.15
CA LEU A 284 -9.32 -3.80 17.19
C LEU A 284 -7.88 -3.51 16.73
N PRO A 285 -7.34 -2.32 17.05
CA PRO A 285 -6.05 -1.94 16.52
C PRO A 285 -4.93 -2.75 17.18
N GLU A 286 -4.01 -3.24 16.36
CA GLU A 286 -2.68 -3.61 16.81
C GLU A 286 -1.93 -2.31 17.15
N MET A 287 -1.22 -2.25 18.28
CA MET A 287 -0.58 -1.00 18.72
C MET A 287 0.33 -0.38 17.65
N VAL A 288 1.02 -1.20 16.85
CA VAL A 288 1.92 -0.72 15.79
C VAL A 288 1.19 0.01 14.66
N ILE A 289 -0.08 -0.34 14.40
CA ILE A 289 -0.93 0.36 13.43
C ILE A 289 -1.25 1.77 13.95
N ASN A 290 -1.63 1.87 15.22
CA ASN A 290 -2.05 3.14 15.83
C ASN A 290 -0.94 4.19 15.85
N TYR A 291 0.31 3.77 16.03
CA TYR A 291 1.45 4.69 16.00
C TYR A 291 2.00 4.93 14.58
N GLY A 292 1.41 4.30 13.56
CA GLY A 292 1.66 4.60 12.15
C GLY A 292 2.97 4.05 11.57
N TYR A 293 3.63 3.12 12.27
CA TYR A 293 4.94 2.57 11.90
C TYR A 293 4.87 1.44 10.88
N LEU A 294 3.77 0.67 10.89
CA LEU A 294 3.40 -0.26 9.83
C LEU A 294 2.08 0.22 9.24
N ASP A 295 1.98 0.23 7.93
CA ASP A 295 0.72 0.51 7.24
C ASP A 295 0.02 -0.76 6.74
N GLU A 296 -1.17 -0.60 6.15
CA GLU A 296 -1.95 -1.72 5.63
C GLU A 296 -1.25 -2.51 4.51
N LEU A 297 -0.32 -1.89 3.76
CA LEU A 297 0.46 -2.57 2.73
C LEU A 297 1.53 -3.44 3.37
N ASP A 298 2.23 -2.92 4.39
CA ASP A 298 3.17 -3.71 5.17
C ASP A 298 2.46 -4.92 5.82
N PHE A 299 1.25 -4.72 6.37
CA PHE A 299 0.48 -5.81 6.96
C PHE A 299 -0.06 -6.82 5.96
N ASN A 300 -0.49 -6.39 4.77
CA ASN A 300 -0.85 -7.34 3.70
C ASN A 300 0.32 -8.26 3.37
N GLU A 301 1.54 -7.71 3.32
CA GLU A 301 2.73 -8.48 2.99
C GLU A 301 3.16 -9.38 4.15
N ILE A 302 3.11 -8.88 5.39
CA ILE A 302 3.35 -9.69 6.60
C ILE A 302 2.34 -10.83 6.68
N GLU A 303 1.05 -10.58 6.44
CA GLU A 303 0.00 -11.61 6.41
C GLU A 303 0.26 -12.63 5.29
N ARG A 304 0.65 -12.17 4.10
CA ARG A 304 0.98 -13.06 2.98
C ARG A 304 2.14 -13.99 3.33
N MET A 305 3.15 -13.50 4.03
CA MET A 305 4.32 -14.29 4.42
C MET A 305 4.08 -15.16 5.66
N THR A 306 3.34 -14.67 6.66
CA THR A 306 3.17 -15.38 7.94
C THR A 306 1.97 -16.33 7.90
N GLY A 307 0.98 -16.06 7.06
CA GLY A 307 -0.22 -16.88 6.88
C GLY A 307 -0.92 -17.17 8.20
N LYS A 308 -1.07 -18.46 8.53
CA LYS A 308 -1.70 -18.92 9.79
C LYS A 308 -0.99 -18.45 11.06
N TYR A 309 0.26 -17.99 10.97
CA TYR A 309 1.04 -17.53 12.11
C TYR A 309 0.90 -16.05 12.41
N LEU A 310 0.16 -15.29 11.60
CA LEU A 310 0.00 -13.85 11.79
C LEU A 310 -0.47 -13.50 13.21
N SER A 311 -1.44 -14.24 13.76
CA SER A 311 -1.95 -13.95 15.10
C SER A 311 -0.88 -14.08 16.18
N VAL A 312 -0.05 -15.13 16.12
CA VAL A 312 1.04 -15.36 17.08
C VAL A 312 2.09 -14.24 16.98
N PHE A 313 2.40 -13.82 15.75
CA PHE A 313 3.30 -12.70 15.51
C PHE A 313 2.77 -11.40 16.14
N LEU A 314 1.48 -11.11 15.96
CA LEU A 314 0.81 -9.89 16.44
C LEU A 314 0.60 -9.87 17.95
N ASP A 315 0.31 -11.01 18.58
CA ASP A 315 0.08 -11.12 20.03
C ASP A 315 1.29 -10.64 20.87
N ASN A 316 2.49 -10.64 20.29
CA ASN A 316 3.71 -10.14 20.91
C ASN A 316 3.78 -8.60 20.97
N PHE A 317 2.95 -7.87 20.21
CA PHE A 317 2.98 -6.40 20.10
C PHE A 317 2.28 -5.66 21.26
N GLN A 318 2.58 -6.08 22.50
CA GLN A 318 2.12 -5.40 23.72
C GLN A 318 3.05 -4.26 24.16
N GLN A 319 4.33 -4.36 23.84
CA GLN A 319 5.32 -3.30 24.00
C GLN A 319 6.26 -3.38 22.82
N PHE A 320 6.72 -2.24 22.31
CA PHE A 320 7.65 -2.22 21.20
C PHE A 320 8.68 -1.10 21.33
N SER A 321 9.85 -1.32 20.72
CA SER A 321 10.88 -0.32 20.50
C SER A 321 11.11 -0.14 19.00
N ILE A 322 11.59 1.04 18.62
CA ILE A 322 11.85 1.38 17.22
C ILE A 322 13.20 2.03 17.12
N GLU A 323 14.02 1.45 16.28
CA GLU A 323 15.42 1.80 16.10
C GLU A 323 15.76 1.79 14.60
N LYS A 324 16.91 2.37 14.26
CA LYS A 324 17.51 2.21 12.94
C LYS A 324 18.53 1.08 13.01
N ASP A 325 18.65 0.30 11.95
CA ASP A 325 19.71 -0.72 11.88
C ASP A 325 21.08 -0.03 11.92
N GLU A 326 22.02 -0.60 12.67
CA GLU A 326 23.33 0.00 12.93
C GLU A 326 24.22 0.08 11.69
N GLU A 327 24.01 -0.81 10.71
CA GLU A 327 24.79 -0.89 9.48
C GLU A 327 24.06 -0.23 8.29
N ASP A 328 22.72 -0.23 8.30
CA ASP A 328 21.90 0.41 7.27
C ASP A 328 20.78 1.29 7.86
N ASN A 329 21.05 2.60 7.94
CA ASN A 329 20.13 3.60 8.45
C ASN A 329 18.81 3.73 7.64
N GLU A 330 18.71 3.14 6.45
CA GLU A 330 17.46 3.09 5.69
C GLU A 330 16.51 2.01 6.22
N LEU A 331 17.01 1.04 6.99
CA LEU A 331 16.20 0.01 7.65
C LEU A 331 15.57 0.56 8.93
N VAL A 332 14.28 0.30 9.09
CA VAL A 332 13.55 0.54 10.33
C VAL A 332 13.37 -0.79 11.03
N VAL A 333 13.81 -0.87 12.27
CA VAL A 333 13.76 -2.06 13.12
C VAL A 333 12.70 -1.83 14.18
N ILE A 334 11.71 -2.71 14.24
CA ILE A 334 10.66 -2.71 15.25
C ILE A 334 10.80 -4.02 16.01
N THR A 335 11.15 -3.95 17.29
CA THR A 335 11.12 -5.11 18.18
C THR A 335 9.94 -5.00 19.11
N ALA A 336 9.28 -6.11 19.39
CA ALA A 336 8.10 -6.15 20.22
C ALA A 336 8.09 -7.36 21.13
N GLY A 337 7.46 -7.23 22.29
CA GLY A 337 7.29 -8.36 23.19
C GLY A 337 6.27 -8.13 24.29
N VAL A 338 5.93 -9.23 24.95
CA VAL A 338 5.04 -9.23 26.12
C VAL A 338 5.85 -8.95 27.38
N LYS A 339 5.40 -7.97 28.17
CA LYS A 339 6.11 -7.52 29.38
C LYS A 339 6.35 -8.70 30.32
N GLY A 340 7.62 -9.04 30.53
CA GLY A 340 8.05 -10.12 31.42
C GLY A 340 8.14 -11.51 30.76
N LEU A 341 7.82 -11.63 29.47
CA LEU A 341 7.84 -12.88 28.70
C LEU A 341 8.74 -12.79 27.44
N TYR A 342 9.74 -11.90 27.42
CA TYR A 342 10.60 -11.66 26.26
C TYR A 342 11.40 -12.89 25.77
N THR A 343 11.52 -13.95 26.56
CA THR A 343 12.20 -15.20 26.15
C THR A 343 11.29 -16.19 25.43
N ILE A 344 9.98 -15.93 25.40
CA ILE A 344 8.96 -16.82 24.81
C ILE A 344 7.95 -16.08 23.93
N MET A 345 7.79 -14.77 24.09
CA MET A 345 6.82 -13.93 23.40
C MET A 345 7.49 -12.63 22.95
N GLU A 346 8.30 -12.75 21.90
CA GLU A 346 9.04 -11.65 21.29
C GLU A 346 8.96 -11.77 19.76
N SER A 347 8.74 -10.64 19.11
CA SER A 347 8.69 -10.46 17.66
C SER A 347 9.69 -9.39 17.23
N ILE A 348 10.21 -9.50 16.02
CA ILE A 348 10.98 -8.47 15.34
C ILE A 348 10.45 -8.31 13.92
N VAL A 349 10.33 -7.08 13.44
CA VAL A 349 10.12 -6.77 12.04
C VAL A 349 11.07 -5.67 11.60
N ILE A 350 11.74 -5.91 10.48
CA ILE A 350 12.65 -4.97 9.85
C ILE A 350 12.10 -4.71 8.46
N LEU A 351 12.01 -3.43 8.10
CA LEU A 351 11.49 -3.02 6.81
C LEU A 351 12.30 -1.85 6.25
N ASN A 352 12.26 -1.71 4.93
CA ASN A 352 12.80 -0.56 4.25
C ASN A 352 11.76 0.13 3.35
N LYS A 353 12.14 1.27 2.81
CA LYS A 353 11.31 2.06 1.88
C LYS A 353 11.03 1.38 0.53
N PHE A 354 11.68 0.25 0.23
CA PHE A 354 11.55 -0.46 -1.04
C PHE A 354 10.56 -1.64 -1.01
N GLY A 355 10.08 -2.05 0.17
CA GLY A 355 9.17 -3.20 0.28
C GLY A 355 9.80 -4.45 0.83
N ASN A 356 11.09 -4.41 1.15
CA ASN A 356 11.78 -5.52 1.75
C ASN A 356 11.35 -5.64 3.20
N ILE A 357 10.89 -6.82 3.60
CA ILE A 357 10.47 -7.13 4.96
C ILE A 357 11.20 -8.38 5.43
N TRP A 358 11.68 -8.30 6.67
CA TRP A 358 12.16 -9.43 7.45
C TRP A 358 11.36 -9.44 8.74
N CYS A 359 10.66 -10.52 9.06
CA CYS A 359 9.99 -10.65 10.35
C CYS A 359 10.30 -12.00 10.98
N ALA A 360 10.47 -12.02 12.29
CA ALA A 360 10.63 -13.24 13.04
C ALA A 360 9.91 -13.13 14.38
N PHE A 361 9.51 -14.26 14.93
CA PHE A 361 8.94 -14.31 16.27
C PHE A 361 9.21 -15.65 16.94
N ILE A 362 9.10 -15.69 18.26
CA ILE A 362 9.14 -16.92 19.03
C ILE A 362 7.75 -17.57 18.99
N ASP A 363 7.67 -18.77 18.42
CA ASP A 363 6.48 -19.61 18.44
C ASP A 363 6.43 -20.36 19.78
N PRO A 364 5.51 -20.01 20.69
CA PRO A 364 5.44 -20.60 22.02
C PRO A 364 4.97 -22.07 22.00
N GLU A 365 4.32 -22.54 20.92
CA GLU A 365 3.80 -23.91 20.85
C GLU A 365 4.91 -24.94 20.66
N ILE A 366 5.93 -24.57 19.89
CA ILE A 366 7.07 -25.44 19.54
C ILE A 366 8.41 -24.93 20.11
N ASP A 367 8.36 -23.88 20.93
CA ASP A 367 9.51 -23.22 21.55
C ASP A 367 10.65 -22.86 20.57
N SER A 368 10.28 -22.51 19.33
CA SER A 368 11.21 -22.26 18.22
C SER A 368 11.00 -20.89 17.61
N ILE A 369 11.95 -20.40 16.84
CA ILE A 369 11.84 -19.14 16.12
C ILE A 369 11.31 -19.43 14.73
N ARG A 370 10.25 -18.73 14.32
CA ARG A 370 9.84 -18.69 12.92
C ARG A 370 10.34 -17.42 12.29
N TYR A 371 11.04 -17.54 11.17
CA TYR A 371 11.57 -16.43 10.41
C TYR A 371 10.92 -16.38 9.04
N PHE A 372 10.59 -15.17 8.62
CA PHE A 372 9.99 -14.88 7.33
C PHE A 372 10.63 -13.69 6.64
N THR A 373 10.63 -13.72 5.30
CA THR A 373 11.05 -12.61 4.47
C THR A 373 10.43 -12.67 3.08
N ASN A 374 10.24 -11.53 2.41
CA ASN A 374 9.77 -11.50 1.03
C ASN A 374 10.91 -11.41 0.01
N LEU A 375 12.16 -11.54 0.48
CA LEU A 375 13.33 -11.56 -0.36
C LEU A 375 13.69 -12.99 -0.74
N THR A 376 14.22 -13.16 -1.95
CA THR A 376 14.83 -14.41 -2.40
C THR A 376 16.21 -14.65 -1.76
N SER A 377 16.87 -13.59 -1.30
CA SER A 377 18.12 -13.70 -0.55
C SER A 377 17.85 -14.13 0.89
N GLN A 378 18.62 -15.10 1.38
CA GLN A 378 18.60 -15.49 2.79
C GLN A 378 19.46 -14.58 3.69
N ASP A 379 20.07 -13.53 3.13
CA ASP A 379 20.83 -12.59 3.95
C ASP A 379 19.91 -11.81 4.89
N LYS A 380 20.36 -11.71 6.14
CA LYS A 380 19.63 -11.12 7.25
C LYS A 380 20.30 -9.80 7.64
N PRO A 381 19.56 -8.70 7.85
CA PRO A 381 20.10 -7.45 8.38
C PRO A 381 20.85 -7.66 9.70
N LYS A 382 21.74 -6.73 10.04
CA LYS A 382 22.55 -6.80 11.25
C LYS A 382 21.68 -6.91 12.50
N SER A 383 20.66 -6.08 12.61
CA SER A 383 19.73 -6.13 13.75
C SER A 383 18.96 -7.46 13.82
N MET A 384 18.66 -8.12 12.70
CA MET A 384 18.05 -9.45 12.71
C MET A 384 19.03 -10.51 13.23
N LYS A 385 20.29 -10.47 12.77
CA LYS A 385 21.34 -11.38 13.23
C LYS A 385 21.58 -11.21 14.74
N ASP A 386 21.61 -9.98 15.22
CA ASP A 386 21.80 -9.67 16.64
C ASP A 386 20.59 -10.13 17.48
N TRP A 387 19.37 -9.92 16.99
CA TRP A 387 18.16 -10.41 17.64
C TRP A 387 18.16 -11.94 17.77
N LEU A 388 18.47 -12.66 16.68
CA LEU A 388 18.58 -14.13 16.67
C LEU A 388 19.69 -14.63 17.60
N SER A 389 20.82 -13.91 17.68
CA SER A 389 21.96 -14.32 18.53
C SER A 389 21.61 -14.37 20.03
N ARG A 390 20.71 -13.49 20.50
CA ARG A 390 20.22 -13.51 21.89
C ARG A 390 19.40 -14.76 22.21
N LEU A 391 18.87 -15.42 21.19
CA LEU A 391 17.99 -16.58 21.28
C LEU A 391 18.65 -17.84 20.68
N ALA A 392 19.98 -17.91 20.66
CA ALA A 392 20.75 -18.97 19.99
C ALA A 392 20.42 -20.40 20.44
N GLN A 393 19.80 -20.59 21.60
CA GLN A 393 19.31 -21.91 22.05
C GLN A 393 18.06 -22.42 21.30
N LYS A 394 17.35 -21.57 20.57
CA LYS A 394 16.11 -21.94 19.86
C LYS A 394 16.41 -22.35 18.44
N GLN A 395 15.72 -23.39 17.97
CA GLN A 395 15.75 -23.77 16.55
C GLN A 395 15.09 -22.67 15.72
N ILE A 396 15.66 -22.35 14.55
CA ILE A 396 15.10 -21.41 13.59
C ILE A 396 14.43 -22.22 12.48
N ILE A 397 13.17 -21.93 12.22
CA ILE A 397 12.39 -22.44 11.09
C ILE A 397 12.33 -21.34 10.06
N GLU A 398 13.03 -21.57 8.95
CA GLU A 398 13.14 -20.62 7.86
C GLU A 398 11.88 -20.62 6.99
N ASN A 399 11.77 -19.62 6.13
CA ASN A 399 10.60 -19.31 5.30
C ASN A 399 9.93 -20.53 4.64
N ASP A 400 10.73 -21.38 4.00
CA ASP A 400 10.28 -22.55 3.20
C ASP A 400 9.76 -23.70 4.09
N ASP A 401 10.23 -23.78 5.33
CA ASP A 401 9.90 -24.85 6.28
C ASP A 401 8.69 -24.49 7.17
N ASN A 402 8.10 -23.30 7.00
CA ASN A 402 7.00 -22.84 7.82
C ASN A 402 5.63 -23.47 7.46
N GLU A 403 5.50 -24.26 6.38
CA GLU A 403 4.23 -24.95 6.00
C GLU A 403 2.97 -24.05 6.05
N GLN A 404 3.07 -22.86 5.44
CA GLN A 404 2.08 -21.78 5.57
C GLN A 404 0.67 -22.16 5.06
N ASP A 405 0.57 -23.09 4.10
CA ASP A 405 -0.66 -23.45 3.37
C ASP A 405 -1.40 -24.68 3.93
N SER A 406 -0.98 -25.24 5.06
CA SER A 406 -1.50 -26.53 5.55
C SER A 406 -2.95 -26.54 6.04
N ASN A 407 -3.67 -25.41 6.09
CA ASN A 407 -5.04 -25.32 6.61
C ASN A 407 -6.00 -24.42 5.80
N LEU A 408 -5.88 -24.36 4.46
CA LEU A 408 -6.84 -23.63 3.61
C LEU A 408 -8.00 -24.49 3.06
N ASP A 409 -8.06 -25.78 3.40
CA ASP A 409 -9.08 -26.74 2.93
C ASP A 409 -10.03 -27.28 4.03
N GLU A 410 -10.28 -26.53 5.12
CA GLU A 410 -11.35 -26.84 6.09
C GLU A 410 -12.32 -25.67 6.35
#